data_AF-A0A352NUJ4-F1
#
_entry.id   AF-A0A352NUJ4-F1
#
_cell.length_a   1.000
_cell.length_b   1.000
_cell.length_c   1.000
_cell.angle_alpha   90.00
_cell.angle_beta   90.00
_cell.angle_gamma   90.00
#
_symmetry.space_group_name_H-M   'P 1'
#
loop_
_entity.id
_entity.type
_entity.pdbx_description
1 polymer ?
#
loop_
_entity_poly.entity_id
_entity_poly.type
_entity_poly.pdbx_seq_one_letter_code
_entity_poly.pdbx_strand_id
1 'polypeptide(L)' 'MGKITGFREYKREDPEKRGVEERVKDYREIYCGLSEDKIKIQAARCMNCGT' A
#
# COMPACT_ATOMS: atom_id res chain seq x y z
N MET A 1 16.76 -5.02 3.39
CA MET A 1 15.83 -6.17 3.27
C MET A 1 14.75 -6.00 4.33
N GLY A 2 13.48 -6.16 3.96
CA GLY A 2 12.35 -6.10 4.91
C GLY A 2 12.46 -7.11 6.05
N LYS A 3 11.63 -6.96 7.08
CA LYS A 3 11.56 -7.94 8.16
C LYS A 3 11.08 -9.27 7.57
N ILE A 4 11.84 -10.36 7.70
CA ILE A 4 11.51 -11.66 7.08
C ILE A 4 10.12 -12.17 7.51
N THR A 5 9.70 -11.85 8.73
CA THR A 5 8.38 -12.17 9.28
C THR A 5 7.33 -11.08 9.04
N GLY A 6 7.67 -10.00 8.33
CA GLY A 6 6.83 -8.82 8.14
C GLY A 6 5.49 -9.09 7.47
N PHE A 7 5.41 -10.10 6.59
CA PHE A 7 4.12 -10.53 6.01
C PHE A 7 3.11 -11.00 7.06
N ARG A 8 3.59 -11.66 8.13
CA ARG A 8 2.75 -12.20 9.21
C ARG A 8 2.39 -11.15 10.26
N GLU A 9 3.27 -10.17 10.44
CA GLU A 9 3.14 -9.17 11.52
C GLU A 9 2.38 -7.93 11.08
N TYR A 10 2.58 -7.48 9.84
CA TYR A 10 1.88 -6.34 9.29
C TYR A 10 0.65 -6.80 8.52
N LYS A 11 -0.43 -6.01 8.56
CA LYS A 11 -1.57 -6.19 7.64
C LYS A 11 -1.34 -5.40 6.36
N ARG A 12 -1.95 -5.86 5.26
CA ARG A 12 -1.89 -5.13 4.00
C ARG A 12 -2.75 -3.89 4.17
N GLU A 13 -2.19 -2.75 3.79
CA GLU A 13 -2.89 -1.48 3.75
C GLU A 13 -2.85 -1.00 2.31
N ASP A 14 -4.03 -0.88 1.69
CA ASP A 14 -4.15 -0.33 0.36
C ASP A 14 -4.24 1.21 0.42
N PRO A 15 -3.78 1.93 -0.62
CA PRO A 15 -3.94 3.37 -0.69
C PRO A 15 -5.41 3.76 -0.66
N GLU A 16 -5.72 4.89 -0.01
CA GLU A 16 -7.09 5.41 0.05
C GLU A 16 -7.59 5.73 -1.37
N LYS A 17 -8.90 5.55 -1.61
CA LYS A 17 -9.51 5.81 -2.91
C LYS A 17 -10.43 7.01 -2.78
N ARG A 18 -10.41 7.88 -3.79
CA ARG A 18 -11.42 8.95 -3.95
C ARG A 18 -12.83 8.36 -3.98
N GLY A 19 -13.78 9.10 -3.41
CA GLY A 19 -15.19 8.73 -3.38
C GLY A 19 -15.74 8.47 -4.78
N VAL A 20 -16.68 7.52 -4.89
CA VAL A 20 -17.27 7.15 -6.18
C VAL A 20 -17.98 8.36 -6.80
N GLU A 21 -18.73 9.10 -6.00
CA GLU A 21 -19.47 10.31 -6.42
C GLU A 21 -18.58 11.45 -6.95
N GLU A 22 -17.32 11.49 -6.52
CA GLU A 22 -16.34 12.48 -6.99
C GLU A 22 -15.63 11.98 -8.25
N ARG A 23 -15.13 10.73 -8.25
CA ARG A 23 -14.32 10.19 -9.34
C ARG A 23 -15.09 9.88 -10.62
N VAL A 24 -16.43 9.89 -10.59
CA VAL A 24 -17.26 9.77 -11.81
C VAL A 24 -17.44 11.11 -12.54
N LYS A 25 -17.05 12.22 -11.92
CA LYS A 25 -17.20 13.58 -12.48
C LYS A 25 -15.94 14.07 -13.19
N ASP A 26 -14.83 13.35 -13.09
CA ASP A 26 -13.55 13.70 -13.71
C ASP A 26 -12.73 12.45 -14.08
N TYR A 27 -11.63 12.66 -14.79
CA TYR A 27 -10.69 11.62 -15.22
C TYR A 27 -9.36 11.68 -14.45
N ARG A 28 -9.34 12.24 -13.24
CA ARG A 28 -8.12 12.35 -12.43
C ARG A 28 -7.81 11.02 -11.73
N GLU A 29 -6.63 10.95 -11.14
CA GLU A 29 -6.18 9.77 -10.39
C GLU A 29 -7.14 9.42 -9.24
N ILE A 30 -7.35 8.12 -9.04
CA ILE A 30 -8.32 7.57 -8.07
C ILE A 30 -7.68 7.30 -6.71
N TYR A 31 -6.40 6.88 -6.71
CA TYR A 31 -5.70 6.48 -5.51
C TYR A 31 -5.00 7.69 -4.88
N CYS A 32 -5.21 7.87 -3.58
CA CYS A 32 -4.43 8.78 -2.75
C CYS A 32 -3.16 8.05 -2.33
N GLY A 33 -1.99 8.66 -2.57
CA GLY A 33 -0.70 8.07 -2.21
C GLY A 33 -0.60 7.68 -0.73
N LEU A 34 0.11 6.59 -0.45
CA LEU A 34 0.48 6.21 0.92
C LEU A 34 1.62 7.12 1.41
N SER A 35 1.66 7.42 2.71
CA SER A 35 2.81 8.09 3.30
C SER A 35 4.06 7.23 3.21
N GLU A 36 5.25 7.84 3.21
CA GLU A 36 6.51 7.12 3.12
C GLU A 36 6.67 6.05 4.19
N ASP A 37 6.20 6.31 5.41
CA ASP A 37 6.24 5.34 6.51
C ASP A 37 5.36 4.12 6.25
N LYS A 38 4.15 4.33 5.70
CA LYS A 38 3.27 3.23 5.30
C LYS A 38 3.87 2.44 4.15
N ILE A 39 4.51 3.10 3.19
CA ILE A 39 5.23 2.45 2.08
C ILE A 39 6.35 1.56 2.62
N LYS A 40 7.15 2.05 3.57
CA LYS A 40 8.21 1.26 4.23
C LYS A 40 7.65 0.02 4.93
N ILE A 41 6.51 0.14 5.63
CA ILE A 41 5.84 -1.00 6.28
C ILE A 41 5.34 -2.01 5.23
N GLN A 42 4.71 -1.54 4.15
CA GLN A 42 4.24 -2.44 3.09
C GLN A 42 5.42 -3.14 2.39
N ALA A 43 6.54 -2.45 2.14
CA ALA A 43 7.75 -3.05 1.60
C ALA A 43 8.39 -4.06 2.56
N ALA A 44 8.30 -3.83 3.87
CA ALA A 44 8.78 -4.75 4.90
C ALA A 44 8.01 -6.07 4.94
N ARG A 45 6.87 -6.19 4.24
CA ARG A 45 6.13 -7.45 4.10
C ARG A 45 6.81 -8.47 3.18
N CYS A 46 7.78 -8.06 2.36
CA CYS A 46 8.50 -9.00 1.49
C CYS A 46 9.35 -9.98 2.33
N MET A 47 9.10 -11.28 2.17
CA MET A 47 9.80 -12.34 2.92
C MET A 47 11.11 -12.81 2.28
N ASN A 48 11.49 -12.22 1.13
CA ASN A 48 12.70 -12.60 0.40
C ASN A 48 12.79 -14.11 0.07
N CYS A 49 11.71 -14.67 -0.51
CA CYS A 49 11.55 -16.11 -0.73
C CYS A 49 12.38 -16.69 -1.90
N GLY A 50 13.02 -15.85 -2.71
CA GLY A 50 13.83 -16.29 -3.86
C GLY A 50 15.21 -16.79 -3.42
N THR A 51 15.63 -17.92 -3.99
CA THR A 51 16.97 -18.50 -3.88
C THR A 51 17.75 -18.27 -5.16
#